data_AF-A0A7Y0DQY4-F1
#
_entry.id   AF-A0A7Y0DQY4-F1
#
_cell.length_a   1.000
_cell.length_b   1.000
_cell.length_c   1.000
_cell.angle_alpha   90.00
_cell.angle_beta   90.00
_cell.angle_gamma   90.00
#
_symmetry.space_group_name_H-M   'P 1'
#
loop_
_entity.id
_entity.type
_entity.pdbx_description
1 polymer ?
#
loop_
_entity_poly.entity_id
_entity_poly.type
_entity_poly.pdbx_seq_one_letter_code
_entity_poly.pdbx_strand_id
1 'polypeptide(L)'
;MRIIKVVIILFVFVSNLAAAGVSPTPYFSIDKIRISDNTGYVYIQPKEDITPVNQSCKRTHFFALSKNYDLFQELYSAAYSAALSGKNIRVWISTDHDDCLNGYQQVRLIEVDF
;
A
#
# COMPACT_ATOMS: atom_id res chain seq x y z
N MET A 1 11.42 -22.70 45.40
CA MET A 1 10.19 -22.31 44.69
C MET A 1 9.97 -20.80 44.44
N ARG A 2 10.91 -19.90 44.82
CA ARG A 2 10.78 -18.45 44.52
C ARG A 2 11.39 -18.02 43.17
N ILE A 3 12.44 -18.72 42.72
CA ILE A 3 13.19 -18.36 41.50
C ILE A 3 12.40 -18.66 40.22
N ILE A 4 11.64 -19.76 40.20
CA ILE A 4 10.83 -20.17 39.03
C ILE A 4 9.75 -19.13 38.69
N LYS A 5 9.19 -18.44 39.70
CA LYS A 5 8.16 -17.41 39.48
C LYS A 5 8.71 -16.15 38.78
N VAL A 6 9.98 -15.81 38.98
CA VAL A 6 10.61 -14.62 38.38
C VAL A 6 10.92 -14.84 36.91
N VAL A 7 11.36 -16.05 36.54
CA VAL A 7 11.67 -16.41 35.15
C VAL A 7 10.43 -16.37 34.26
N ILE A 8 9.27 -16.80 34.78
CA ILE A 8 8.00 -16.79 34.03
C ILE A 8 7.55 -15.36 33.74
N ILE A 9 7.71 -14.43 34.68
CA ILE A 9 7.33 -13.02 34.48
C ILE A 9 8.22 -12.35 33.42
N LEU A 10 9.52 -12.68 33.40
CA LEU A 10 10.44 -12.14 32.39
C LEU A 10 10.08 -12.62 30.97
N PHE A 11 9.63 -13.87 30.81
CA PHE A 11 9.25 -14.42 29.51
C PHE A 11 7.96 -13.80 28.93
N VAL A 12 7.01 -13.42 29.79
CA VAL A 12 5.75 -12.80 29.35
C VAL A 12 5.96 -11.37 28.81
N PHE A 13 6.99 -10.66 29.27
CA PHE A 13 7.31 -9.31 28.77
C PHE A 13 7.94 -9.30 27.37
N VAL A 14 8.67 -10.35 26.97
CA VAL A 14 9.31 -10.38 25.64
C VAL A 14 8.28 -10.61 24.53
N SER A 15 7.18 -11.29 24.83
CA SER A 15 6.09 -11.58 23.88
C SER A 15 5.20 -10.39 23.51
N ASN A 16 5.30 -9.25 24.21
CA ASN A 16 4.50 -8.05 23.89
C ASN A 16 5.20 -7.07 22.93
N LEU A 17 6.41 -7.38 22.45
CA LEU A 17 7.10 -6.61 21.41
C LEU A 17 6.70 -6.99 19.99
N ALA A 18 5.74 -7.91 19.82
CA ALA A 18 5.00 -8.05 18.56
C ALA A 18 4.11 -6.81 18.40
N ALA A 19 4.76 -5.71 18.00
CA ALA A 19 4.09 -4.49 17.61
C ALA A 19 2.97 -4.86 16.63
N ALA A 20 1.75 -4.45 16.96
CA ALA A 20 0.70 -4.28 15.97
C ALA A 20 1.21 -3.24 14.97
N GLY A 21 1.97 -3.72 13.98
CA GLY A 21 2.47 -2.90 12.90
C GLY A 21 1.28 -2.41 12.13
N VAL A 22 0.96 -1.12 12.25
CA VAL A 22 0.13 -0.43 11.26
C VAL A 22 0.72 -0.78 9.90
N SER A 23 -0.07 -1.45 9.05
CA SER A 23 0.37 -1.80 7.70
C SER A 23 0.89 -0.52 7.04
N PRO A 24 2.16 -0.49 6.60
CA PRO A 24 2.75 0.72 6.06
C PRO A 24 1.85 1.21 4.93
N THR A 25 1.36 2.43 5.05
CA THR A 25 0.44 3.03 4.09
C THR A 25 1.21 4.08 3.30
N PRO A 26 1.60 3.79 2.04
CA PRO A 26 2.33 4.74 1.20
C PRO A 26 1.66 6.11 1.16
N TYR A 27 2.44 7.16 1.39
CA TYR A 27 2.03 8.56 1.31
C TYR A 27 3.02 9.32 0.42
N PHE A 28 2.55 9.86 -0.70
CA PHE A 28 3.42 10.38 -1.76
C PHE A 28 2.68 11.33 -2.71
N SER A 29 3.44 12.05 -3.52
CA SER A 29 2.90 12.85 -4.63
C SER A 29 2.93 12.03 -5.94
N ILE A 30 1.92 12.19 -6.80
CA ILE A 30 1.87 11.46 -8.08
C ILE A 30 2.75 12.18 -9.11
N ASP A 31 3.71 11.47 -9.70
CA ASP A 31 4.49 11.95 -10.85
C ASP A 31 3.75 11.70 -12.17
N LYS A 32 3.27 10.46 -12.37
CA LYS A 32 2.62 10.06 -13.63
C LYS A 32 1.46 9.11 -13.40
N ILE A 33 0.45 9.22 -14.26
CA ILE A 33 -0.60 8.22 -14.40
C ILE A 33 -0.52 7.65 -15.82
N ARG A 34 -0.48 6.32 -15.94
CA ARG A 34 -0.48 5.62 -17.23
C ARG A 34 -1.69 4.70 -17.32
N ILE A 35 -2.46 4.84 -18.39
CA ILE A 35 -3.61 3.98 -18.66
C ILE A 35 -3.20 2.97 -19.73
N SER A 36 -3.51 1.69 -19.52
CA SER A 36 -3.21 0.63 -20.48
C SER A 36 -4.47 -0.16 -20.79
N ASP A 37 -4.93 -0.07 -22.04
CA ASP A 37 -6.07 -0.84 -22.53
C ASP A 37 -5.71 -2.32 -22.71
N ASN A 38 -4.45 -2.61 -23.04
CA ASN A 38 -3.96 -3.98 -23.21
C ASN A 38 -4.01 -4.80 -21.91
N THR A 39 -3.82 -4.16 -20.77
CA THR A 39 -3.80 -4.84 -19.46
C THR A 39 -5.08 -4.62 -18.66
N GLY A 40 -5.94 -3.68 -19.06
CA GLY A 40 -7.12 -3.29 -18.28
C GLY A 40 -6.79 -2.59 -16.96
N TYR A 41 -5.59 -2.03 -16.82
CA TYR A 41 -5.11 -1.41 -15.57
C TYR A 41 -4.70 0.05 -15.77
N VAL A 42 -4.80 0.81 -14.69
CA VAL A 42 -4.18 2.14 -14.55
C VAL A 42 -2.98 2.01 -13.62
N TYR A 43 -1.87 2.60 -14.01
CA TYR A 43 -0.63 2.61 -13.24
C TYR A 43 -0.37 4.01 -12.68
N ILE A 44 -0.13 4.08 -11.38
CA ILE A 44 0.16 5.31 -10.64
C ILE A 44 1.63 5.29 -10.25
N GLN A 45 2.40 6.25 -10.75
CA GLN A 45 3.81 6.43 -10.43
C GLN A 45 3.96 7.47 -9.32
N PRO A 46 4.58 7.12 -8.18
CA PRO A 46 4.98 8.11 -7.20
C PRO A 46 6.15 8.95 -7.70
N LYS A 47 6.25 10.17 -7.19
CA LYS A 47 7.40 11.04 -7.43
C LYS A 47 8.60 10.65 -6.58
N GLU A 48 8.34 10.20 -5.36
CA GLU A 48 9.33 9.68 -4.43
C GLU A 48 9.44 8.16 -4.54
N ASP A 49 10.62 7.62 -4.23
CA ASP A 49 10.76 6.17 -4.07
C ASP A 49 9.98 5.72 -2.83
N ILE A 50 9.12 4.71 -2.99
CA ILE A 50 8.34 4.14 -1.89
C ILE A 50 8.71 2.71 -1.63
N THR A 51 8.82 2.40 -0.34
CA THR A 51 9.09 1.06 0.15
C THR A 51 7.95 0.13 -0.28
N PRO A 52 8.25 -1.01 -0.92
CA PRO A 52 7.25 -2.01 -1.25
C PRO A 52 6.60 -2.54 0.03
N VAL A 53 5.27 -2.57 0.05
CA VAL A 53 4.48 -3.05 1.17
C VAL A 53 4.10 -4.52 0.95
N ASN A 54 3.77 -4.90 -0.29
CA ASN A 54 3.58 -6.30 -0.67
C ASN A 54 4.87 -6.86 -1.27
N GLN A 55 5.58 -7.68 -0.50
CA GLN A 55 6.88 -8.23 -0.90
C GLN A 55 6.80 -9.33 -1.97
N SER A 56 5.61 -9.86 -2.27
CA SER A 56 5.44 -10.83 -3.36
C SER A 56 5.38 -10.17 -4.74
N CYS A 57 5.08 -8.88 -4.82
CA CYS A 57 5.02 -8.15 -6.08
C CYS A 57 6.40 -7.76 -6.58
N LYS A 58 6.78 -8.27 -7.76
CA LYS A 58 8.11 -8.08 -8.35
C LYS A 58 8.37 -6.66 -8.86
N ARG A 59 7.32 -5.89 -9.16
CA ARG A 59 7.43 -4.53 -9.72
C ARG A 59 6.91 -3.51 -8.73
N THR A 60 7.76 -2.53 -8.41
CA THR A 60 7.52 -1.62 -7.28
C THR A 60 7.46 -0.15 -7.70
N HIS A 61 7.90 0.17 -8.92
CA HIS A 61 7.93 1.55 -9.43
C HIS A 61 6.56 2.14 -9.74
N PHE A 62 5.51 1.32 -9.80
CA PHE A 62 4.13 1.76 -10.00
C PHE A 62 3.21 0.99 -9.07
N PHE A 63 2.08 1.62 -8.74
CA PHE A 63 0.91 0.97 -8.18
C PHE A 63 -0.08 0.72 -9.31
N ALA A 64 -0.86 -0.35 -9.21
CA ALA A 64 -1.83 -0.72 -10.24
C ALA A 64 -3.25 -0.68 -9.67
N LEU A 65 -4.15 -0.09 -10.44
CA LEU A 65 -5.58 -0.02 -10.18
C LEU A 65 -6.32 -0.75 -11.30
N SER A 66 -7.17 -1.71 -10.95
CA SER A 66 -7.95 -2.47 -11.94
C SER A 66 -9.13 -1.67 -12.45
N LYS A 67 -9.33 -1.60 -13.78
CA LYS A 67 -10.54 -1.01 -14.38
C LYS A 67 -11.82 -1.79 -14.05
N ASN A 68 -11.68 -3.04 -13.62
CA ASN A 68 -12.81 -3.89 -13.24
C ASN A 68 -13.14 -3.80 -11.74
N TYR A 69 -12.49 -2.92 -10.99
CA TYR A 69 -12.82 -2.71 -9.58
C TYR A 69 -14.08 -1.85 -9.46
N ASP A 70 -14.98 -2.20 -8.55
CA ASP A 70 -16.30 -1.53 -8.43
C ASP A 70 -16.18 -0.02 -8.23
N LEU A 71 -15.17 0.42 -7.48
CA LEU A 71 -14.89 1.84 -7.19
C LEU A 71 -13.84 2.45 -8.12
N PHE A 72 -13.63 1.87 -9.31
CA PHE A 72 -12.57 2.29 -10.22
C PHE A 72 -12.67 3.78 -10.57
N GLN A 73 -13.86 4.27 -10.92
CA GLN A 73 -14.04 5.64 -11.40
C GLN A 73 -13.76 6.67 -10.29
N GLU A 74 -14.19 6.39 -9.07
CA GLU A 74 -13.97 7.22 -7.88
C GLU A 74 -12.47 7.28 -7.54
N LEU A 75 -11.81 6.12 -7.47
CA LEU A 75 -10.39 6.04 -7.15
C LEU A 75 -9.53 6.68 -8.25
N TYR A 76 -9.84 6.42 -9.52
CA TYR A 76 -9.16 7.03 -10.65
C TYR A 76 -9.33 8.55 -10.65
N SER A 77 -10.56 9.04 -10.46
CA SER A 77 -10.84 10.48 -10.44
C SER A 77 -10.14 11.18 -9.27
N ALA A 78 -10.09 10.55 -8.09
CA ALA A 78 -9.35 11.06 -6.94
C ALA A 78 -7.85 11.15 -7.23
N ALA A 79 -7.25 10.07 -7.74
CA ALA A 79 -5.83 10.04 -8.12
C ALA A 79 -5.51 11.09 -9.21
N TYR A 80 -6.34 11.17 -10.24
CA TYR A 80 -6.16 12.12 -11.34
C TYR A 80 -6.27 13.57 -10.85
N SER A 81 -7.22 13.87 -9.98
CA SER A 81 -7.38 15.20 -9.39
C SER A 81 -6.21 15.58 -8.49
N ALA A 82 -5.72 14.64 -7.68
CA ALA A 82 -4.54 14.84 -6.85
C ALA A 82 -3.27 15.10 -7.69
N ALA A 83 -3.08 14.35 -8.77
CA ALA A 83 -1.98 14.57 -9.71
C ALA A 83 -2.02 15.96 -10.35
N LEU A 84 -3.20 16.41 -10.82
CA LEU A 84 -3.36 17.73 -11.43
C LEU A 84 -3.15 18.88 -10.43
N SER A 85 -3.51 18.68 -9.17
CA SER A 85 -3.39 19.68 -8.12
C SER A 85 -2.05 19.63 -7.37
N GLY A 86 -1.19 18.66 -7.69
CA GLY A 86 0.09 18.45 -7.00
C GLY A 86 -0.08 18.07 -5.53
N LYS A 87 -1.23 17.48 -5.17
CA LYS A 87 -1.53 17.06 -3.79
C LYS A 87 -0.97 15.68 -3.52
N ASN A 88 -0.64 15.44 -2.26
CA ASN A 88 -0.23 14.13 -1.80
C ASN A 88 -1.45 13.22 -1.68
N ILE A 89 -1.21 11.93 -1.90
CA ILE A 89 -2.19 10.88 -1.68
C ILE A 89 -1.64 9.86 -0.69
N ARG A 90 -2.55 9.24 0.06
CA ARG A 90 -2.30 8.03 0.81
C ARG A 90 -2.95 6.86 0.08
N VAL A 91 -2.20 5.78 -0.11
CA VAL A 91 -2.65 4.60 -0.86
C VAL A 91 -2.64 3.38 0.03
N TRP A 92 -3.77 2.67 0.10
CA TRP A 92 -3.81 1.35 0.71
C TRP A 92 -3.71 0.33 -0.40
N ILE A 93 -2.76 -0.57 -0.24
CA ILE A 93 -2.53 -1.66 -1.17
C ILE A 93 -3.04 -2.98 -0.59
N SER A 94 -3.27 -3.95 -1.46
CA SER A 94 -3.46 -5.32 -1.00
C SER A 94 -2.18 -5.88 -0.39
N THR A 95 -2.32 -6.47 0.79
CA THR A 95 -1.25 -7.20 1.49
C THR A 95 -1.35 -8.71 1.28
N ASP A 96 -2.36 -9.18 0.55
CA ASP A 96 -2.55 -10.59 0.28
C ASP A 96 -1.42 -11.12 -0.62
N HIS A 97 -0.97 -12.35 -0.37
CA HIS A 97 0.10 -12.96 -1.13
C HIS A 97 -0.31 -13.15 -2.59
N ASP A 98 0.58 -12.81 -3.53
CA ASP A 98 0.37 -12.88 -4.98
C ASP A 98 -0.78 -12.00 -5.53
N ASP A 99 -1.36 -11.12 -4.71
CA ASP A 99 -2.39 -10.16 -5.14
C ASP A 99 -1.76 -8.95 -5.84
N CYS A 100 -1.13 -9.25 -6.99
CA CYS A 100 -0.36 -8.32 -7.80
C CYS A 100 -0.98 -8.19 -9.21
N LEU A 101 -1.27 -6.95 -9.64
CA LEU A 101 -1.78 -6.68 -10.98
C LEU A 101 -0.63 -6.50 -11.97
N ASN A 102 -0.42 -7.47 -12.86
CA ASN A 102 0.73 -7.51 -13.78
C ASN A 102 2.09 -7.37 -13.03
N GLY A 103 2.17 -7.96 -11.84
CA GLY A 103 3.35 -7.91 -10.97
C GLY A 103 3.52 -6.60 -10.18
N TYR A 104 2.61 -5.63 -10.29
CA TYR A 104 2.58 -4.40 -9.50
C TYR A 104 1.63 -4.52 -8.30
N GLN A 105 1.88 -3.70 -7.27
CA GLN A 105 1.07 -3.66 -6.06
C GLN A 105 -0.33 -3.13 -6.35
N GLN A 106 -1.37 -3.90 -5.98
CA GLN A 106 -2.76 -3.52 -6.24
C GLN A 106 -3.27 -2.46 -5.26
N VAL A 107 -3.82 -1.38 -5.79
CA VAL A 107 -4.51 -0.33 -5.01
C VAL A 107 -5.91 -0.79 -4.63
N ARG A 108 -6.28 -0.58 -3.36
CA ARG A 108 -7.61 -0.85 -2.80
C ARG A 108 -8.33 0.41 -2.33
N LEU A 109 -7.59 1.42 -1.86
CA LEU A 109 -8.12 2.69 -1.40
C LEU A 109 -7.13 3.82 -1.69
N ILE A 110 -7.67 5.00 -1.99
CA ILE A 110 -6.92 6.25 -2.15
C ILE A 110 -7.59 7.32 -1.27
N GLU A 111 -6.79 8.02 -0.48
CA GLU A 111 -7.17 9.22 0.25
C GLU A 111 -6.36 10.38 -0.31
N VAL A 112 -7.03 11.51 -0.59
CA VAL A 112 -6.40 12.73 -1.10
C VAL A 112 -6.37 13.76 0.03
N ASP A 113 -5.20 14.36 0.24
CA ASP A 113 -4.99 15.40 1.24
C ASP A 113 -5.27 16.78 0.62
N PHE A 114 -6.49 17.29 0.79
CA PHE A 114 -6.97 18.53 0.16
C PHE A 114 -6.50 19.80 0.86
#